data_AF-K9P309-F1
#
_entry.id   AF-K9P309-F1
#
_cell.length_a   1.000
_cell.length_b   1.000
_cell.length_c   1.000
_cell.angle_alpha   90.00
_cell.angle_beta   90.00
_cell.angle_gamma   90.00
#
_symmetry.space_group_name_H-M   'P 1'
#
loop_
_entity.id
_entity.type
_entity.pdbx_description
1 polymer ?
#
loop_
_entity_poly.entity_id
_entity_poly.type
_entity_poly.pdbx_seq_one_letter_code
_entity_poly.pdbx_strand_id
1 'polypeptide(L)'
;AQTSWEGIWMSCVVQSTGQMQCKVYDSMLALSSDLQAARALTIIAIVIGILGIMLAMAGGKCTICIEDESSKSKVGVTSGVIFIIAGVLCLIPVCWTAHAIV
;
A
#
# COMPACT_ATOMS: atom_id res chain seq x y z
N ALA A 1 -2.08 29.28 -17.19
CA ALA A 1 -1.56 28.58 -16.00
C ALA A 1 -1.90 27.09 -16.13
N GLN A 2 -0.93 26.21 -15.91
CA GLN A 2 -1.11 24.76 -15.97
C GLN A 2 -1.04 24.22 -14.54
N THR A 3 -2.03 23.44 -14.11
CA THR A 3 -2.05 22.76 -12.80
C THR A 3 -1.62 21.32 -12.97
N SER A 4 -0.58 20.91 -12.23
CA SER A 4 -0.04 19.55 -12.23
C SER A 4 -0.48 18.80 -10.97
N TRP A 5 -0.98 17.59 -11.15
CA TRP A 5 -1.33 16.64 -10.11
C TRP A 5 -0.40 15.44 -10.19
N GLU A 6 0.31 15.16 -9.10
CA GLU A 6 1.24 14.04 -9.02
C GLU A 6 0.61 12.92 -8.21
N GLY A 7 0.40 11.76 -8.84
CA GLY A 7 0.08 10.51 -8.16
C GLY A 7 1.31 9.62 -8.06
N ILE A 8 1.19 8.52 -7.28
CA ILE A 8 2.27 7.53 -7.16
C ILE A 8 2.60 6.87 -8.51
N TRP A 9 1.60 6.64 -9.37
CA TRP A 9 1.73 5.85 -10.62
C TRP A 9 1.50 6.65 -11.90
N MET A 10 0.89 7.84 -11.80
CA MET A 10 0.60 8.71 -12.94
C MET A 10 0.74 10.18 -12.53
N SER A 11 1.05 11.04 -13.50
CA SER A 11 0.94 12.49 -13.36
C SER A 11 -0.12 13.00 -14.32
N CYS A 12 -0.99 13.89 -13.85
CA CYS A 12 -1.99 14.54 -14.68
C CYS A 12 -1.73 16.04 -14.74
N VAL A 13 -1.73 16.61 -15.94
CA VAL A 13 -1.60 18.05 -16.15
C VAL A 13 -2.86 18.60 -16.80
N VAL A 14 -3.37 19.70 -16.25
CA VAL A 14 -4.51 20.42 -16.81
C VAL A 14 -3.98 21.67 -17.50
N GLN A 15 -4.04 21.69 -18.84
CA GLN A 15 -3.64 22.86 -19.61
C GLN A 15 -4.77 23.91 -19.65
N SER A 16 -4.42 25.18 -19.85
CA SER A 16 -5.40 26.29 -19.92
C SER A 16 -6.41 26.16 -21.08
N THR A 17 -6.16 25.25 -22.03
CA THR A 17 -7.09 24.86 -23.10
C THR A 17 -8.23 23.94 -22.63
N GLY A 18 -8.26 23.57 -21.36
CA GLY A 18 -9.28 22.69 -20.76
C GLY A 18 -9.04 21.19 -20.99
N GLN A 19 -7.96 20.82 -21.67
CA GLN A 19 -7.59 19.42 -21.86
C GLN A 19 -6.82 18.89 -20.65
N MET A 20 -7.30 17.79 -20.08
CA MET A 20 -6.53 17.00 -19.11
C MET A 20 -5.67 15.98 -19.86
N GLN A 21 -4.38 15.95 -19.56
CA GLN A 21 -3.47 14.92 -20.07
C GLN A 21 -2.87 14.18 -18.88
N CYS A 22 -3.26 12.92 -18.72
CA CYS A 22 -2.66 12.02 -17.74
C CYS A 22 -1.63 11.15 -18.44
N LYS A 23 -0.39 11.16 -17.93
CA LYS A 23 0.70 10.33 -18.41
C LYS A 23 1.14 9.40 -17.29
N VAL A 24 1.14 8.09 -17.57
CA VAL A 24 1.75 7.09 -16.69
C VAL A 24 3.26 7.29 -16.74
N TYR A 25 3.95 7.16 -15.61
CA TYR A 25 5.41 7.26 -15.59
C TYR A 25 6.02 6.09 -16.38
N ASP A 26 6.53 6.38 -17.58
CA ASP A 26 7.07 5.40 -18.54
C ASP A 26 8.35 4.70 -18.07
N SER A 27 9.06 5.21 -17.05
CA SER A 27 10.32 4.62 -16.59
C SER A 27 10.64 4.89 -15.12
N MET A 28 11.03 3.83 -14.41
CA MET A 28 11.53 3.88 -13.03
C MET A 28 12.84 4.68 -12.86
N LEU A 29 13.55 4.95 -13.97
CA LEU A 29 14.91 5.51 -13.96
C LEU A 29 14.97 7.06 -13.90
N ALA A 30 13.84 7.74 -14.11
CA ALA A 30 13.74 9.21 -14.07
C ALA A 30 12.93 9.72 -12.88
N LEU A 31 12.54 8.83 -11.97
CA LEU A 31 11.73 9.12 -10.80
C LEU A 31 12.64 9.08 -9.56
N SER A 32 12.55 10.09 -8.68
CA SER A 32 13.40 10.19 -7.48
C SER A 32 13.38 8.89 -6.66
N SER A 33 14.52 8.52 -6.08
CA SER A 33 14.68 7.29 -5.30
C SER A 33 13.64 7.14 -4.19
N ASP A 34 13.18 8.26 -3.62
CA ASP A 34 12.11 8.30 -2.62
C ASP A 34 10.77 7.80 -3.15
N LEU A 35 10.41 8.14 -4.39
CA LEU A 35 9.15 7.69 -5.00
C LEU A 35 9.19 6.20 -5.35
N GLN A 36 10.37 5.69 -5.72
CA GLN A 36 10.57 4.26 -5.94
C GLN A 36 10.48 3.47 -4.63
N ALA A 37 11.07 3.98 -3.55
CA ALA A 37 10.94 3.41 -2.21
C ALA A 37 9.48 3.41 -1.74
N ALA A 38 8.75 4.51 -1.95
CA ALA A 38 7.33 4.61 -1.62
C ALA A 38 6.47 3.59 -2.37
N ARG A 39 6.73 3.38 -3.67
CA ARG A 39 6.07 2.32 -4.47
C ARG A 39 6.36 0.93 -3.92
N ALA A 40 7.62 0.63 -3.62
CA ALA A 40 8.03 -0.66 -3.07
C ALA A 40 7.36 -0.94 -1.71
N LEU A 41 7.38 0.05 -0.80
CA LEU A 41 6.72 -0.03 0.51
C LEU A 41 5.21 -0.25 0.36
N THR A 42 4.56 0.45 -0.56
CA THR A 42 3.12 0.29 -0.83
C THR A 42 2.81 -1.11 -1.35
N ILE A 43 3.59 -1.64 -2.29
CA ILE A 43 3.41 -3.02 -2.80
C ILE A 43 3.62 -4.04 -1.69
N ILE A 44 4.68 -3.90 -0.91
CA ILE A 44 4.99 -4.81 0.19
C ILE A 44 3.86 -4.80 1.23
N ALA A 45 3.35 -3.62 1.59
CA ALA A 45 2.24 -3.49 2.51
C ALA A 45 0.95 -4.17 1.99
N ILE A 46 0.66 -4.06 0.69
CA ILE A 46 -0.47 -4.76 0.05
C ILE A 46 -0.28 -6.28 0.15
N VAL A 47 0.90 -6.80 -0.18
CA VAL A 47 1.19 -8.25 -0.11
C VAL A 47 1.05 -8.76 1.32
N ILE A 48 1.62 -8.05 2.30
CA ILE A 48 1.50 -8.40 3.73
C ILE A 48 0.04 -8.33 4.18
N GLY A 49 -0.72 -7.32 3.73
CA GLY A 49 -2.15 -7.21 4.01
C GLY A 49 -2.95 -8.39 3.48
N ILE A 50 -2.70 -8.83 2.24
CA ILE A 50 -3.34 -10.02 1.65
C ILE A 50 -3.01 -11.27 2.46
N LEU A 51 -1.74 -11.46 2.85
CA LEU A 51 -1.34 -12.58 3.71
C LEU A 51 -2.04 -12.52 5.08
N GLY A 52 -2.18 -11.32 5.65
CA GLY A 52 -2.95 -11.08 6.88
C GLY A 52 -4.41 -11.50 6.75
N ILE A 53 -5.06 -11.16 5.63
CA ILE A 53 -6.45 -11.58 5.33
C ILE A 53 -6.54 -13.11 5.26
N MET A 54 -5.63 -13.75 4.54
CA MET A 54 -5.62 -15.22 4.41
C MET A 54 -5.45 -15.90 5.77
N LEU A 55 -4.56 -15.39 6.63
CA LEU A 55 -4.36 -15.90 7.98
C LEU A 55 -5.57 -15.66 8.89
N ALA A 56 -6.22 -14.50 8.76
CA ALA A 56 -7.45 -14.20 9.50
C ALA A 56 -8.59 -15.15 9.10
N MET A 57 -8.72 -15.48 7.81
CA MET A 57 -9.68 -16.46 7.31
C MET A 57 -9.37 -17.87 7.83
N ALA A 58 -8.10 -18.25 7.89
CA ALA A 58 -7.67 -19.55 8.42
C ALA A 58 -7.85 -19.67 9.95
N GLY A 59 -7.71 -18.58 10.69
CA GLY A 59 -7.94 -18.50 12.14
C GLY A 59 -9.42 -18.38 12.54
N GLY A 60 -10.32 -18.17 11.58
CA GLY A 60 -11.76 -18.07 11.83
C GLY A 60 -12.40 -19.40 12.24
N LYS A 61 -13.43 -19.33 13.09
CA LYS A 61 -14.19 -20.53 13.54
C LYS A 61 -14.86 -21.29 12.38
N CYS A 62 -15.14 -20.62 11.26
CA CYS A 62 -15.77 -21.21 10.08
C CYS A 62 -14.83 -22.06 9.19
N THR A 63 -13.52 -22.07 9.46
CA THR A 63 -12.54 -22.80 8.64
C THR A 63 -12.05 -24.05 9.38
N ILE A 64 -12.20 -25.24 8.77
CA ILE A 64 -11.78 -26.55 9.33
C ILE A 64 -10.26 -26.79 9.20
N CYS A 65 -9.48 -25.86 8.64
CA CYS A 65 -8.04 -26.03 8.45
C CYS A 65 -7.22 -26.28 9.74
N ILE A 66 -7.75 -25.94 10.92
CA ILE A 66 -7.07 -26.14 12.20
C ILE A 66 -8.09 -26.72 13.20
N GLU A 67 -7.85 -27.97 13.64
CA GLU A 67 -8.67 -28.65 14.66
C GLU A 67 -8.37 -28.17 16.09
N ASP A 68 -7.15 -27.67 16.35
CA ASP A 68 -6.73 -27.21 17.67
C ASP A 68 -7.13 -25.74 17.93
N GLU A 69 -8.02 -25.53 18.91
CA GLU A 69 -8.53 -24.20 19.32
C GLU A 69 -7.39 -23.26 19.79
N SER A 70 -6.35 -23.78 20.44
CA SER A 70 -5.21 -22.98 20.91
C SER A 70 -4.39 -22.44 19.73
N SER A 71 -4.22 -23.25 18.70
CA SER A 71 -3.54 -22.90 17.45
C SER A 71 -4.35 -21.89 16.64
N LYS A 72 -5.69 -22.02 16.60
CA LYS A 72 -6.59 -21.02 16.01
C LYS A 72 -6.45 -19.65 16.66
N SER A 73 -6.42 -19.59 17.99
CA SER A 73 -6.24 -18.33 18.73
C SER A 73 -4.89 -17.68 18.41
N LYS A 74 -3.80 -18.47 18.38
CA LYS A 74 -2.46 -17.98 18.00
C LYS A 74 -2.42 -17.44 16.57
N VAL A 75 -3.06 -18.12 15.61
CA VAL A 75 -3.13 -17.67 14.21
C VAL A 75 -3.93 -16.37 14.10
N GLY A 76 -5.03 -16.24 14.83
CA GLY A 76 -5.81 -15.00 14.91
C GLY A 76 -4.97 -13.83 15.44
N VAL A 77 -4.26 -14.01 16.56
CA VAL A 77 -3.36 -12.98 17.11
C VAL A 77 -2.26 -12.63 16.11
N THR A 78 -1.66 -13.62 15.46
CA THR A 78 -0.60 -13.42 14.45
C THR A 78 -1.11 -12.62 13.26
N SER A 79 -2.33 -12.90 12.77
CA SER A 79 -2.95 -12.11 11.69
C SER A 79 -3.13 -10.64 12.07
N GLY A 80 -3.56 -10.36 13.31
CA GLY A 80 -3.70 -9.00 13.82
C GLY A 80 -2.37 -8.25 13.85
N VAL A 81 -1.30 -8.89 14.32
CA VAL A 81 0.06 -8.30 14.31
C VAL A 81 0.52 -8.00 12.88
N ILE A 82 0.28 -8.93 11.95
CA ILE A 82 0.63 -8.75 10.53
C ILE A 82 -0.13 -7.57 9.91
N PHE A 83 -1.41 -7.39 10.25
CA PHE A 83 -2.18 -6.23 9.81
C PHE A 83 -1.67 -4.91 10.37
N ILE A 84 -1.28 -4.88 11.66
CA ILE A 84 -0.69 -3.68 12.27
C ILE A 84 0.61 -3.32 11.53
N ILE A 85 1.46 -4.31 11.26
CA ILE A 85 2.70 -4.12 10.49
C ILE A 85 2.38 -3.58 9.09
N ALA A 86 1.44 -4.19 8.36
CA ALA A 86 1.03 -3.71 7.04
C ALA A 86 0.53 -2.25 7.07
N GLY A 87 -0.27 -1.89 8.08
CA GLY A 87 -0.77 -0.53 8.27
C GLY A 87 0.36 0.48 8.52
N VAL A 88 1.34 0.13 9.37
CA VAL A 88 2.52 0.97 9.61
C VAL A 88 3.36 1.14 8.34
N LEU A 89 3.57 0.07 7.58
CA LEU A 89 4.29 0.11 6.30
C LEU A 89 3.59 1.00 5.24
N CYS A 90 2.25 1.07 5.25
CA CYS A 90 1.48 2.01 4.42
C CYS A 90 1.58 3.46 4.90
N LEU A 91 1.68 3.70 6.22
CA LEU A 91 1.75 5.05 6.78
C LEU A 91 3.07 5.74 6.48
N ILE A 92 4.19 5.00 6.49
CA ILE A 92 5.53 5.55 6.21
C ILE A 92 5.60 6.36 4.91
N PRO A 93 5.23 5.82 3.73
CA PRO A 93 5.31 6.58 2.48
C PRO A 93 4.32 7.75 2.45
N VAL A 94 3.15 7.65 3.09
CA VAL A 94 2.16 8.74 3.16
C VAL A 94 2.68 9.90 4.03
N CYS A 95 3.26 9.60 5.19
CA CYS A 95 3.85 10.60 6.05
C CYS A 95 5.07 11.26 5.38
N TRP A 96 5.87 10.50 4.65
CA TRP A 96 7.03 11.02 3.93
C TRP A 96 6.64 11.98 2.81
N THR A 97 5.66 11.60 1.97
CA THR A 97 5.18 12.50 0.91
C THR A 97 4.55 13.75 1.48
N ALA A 98 3.77 13.64 2.56
CA ALA A 98 3.21 14.81 3.24
C ALA A 98 4.30 15.74 3.79
N HIS A 99 5.36 15.19 4.39
CA HIS A 99 6.49 15.99 4.88
C HIS A 99 7.29 16.65 3.75
N ALA A 100 7.41 16.02 2.59
CA ALA A 100 8.13 16.58 1.45
C ALA A 100 7.39 17.74 0.75
N ILE A 101 6.06 17.85 0.94
CA ILE A 101 5.22 18.89 0.34
C ILE A 101 5.18 20.16 1.21
N VAL A 102 5.42 20.03 2.53
CA VAL A 102 5.48 21.14 3.51
C VAL A 102 6.86 21.81 3.48
#